data_AF-A0A7J4PTU5-F1
#
_entry.id   AF-A0A7J4PTU5-F1
#
_cell.length_a   1.000
_cell.length_b   1.000
_cell.length_c   1.000
_cell.angle_alpha   90.00
_cell.angle_beta   90.00
_cell.angle_gamma   90.00
#
_symmetry.space_group_name_H-M   'P 1'
#
loop_
_entity.id
_entity.type
_entity.pdbx_description
1 polymer ?
#
loop_
_entity_poly.entity_id
_entity_poly.type
_entity_poly.pdbx_seq_one_letter_code
_entity_poly.pdbx_strand_id
1 'polypeptide(L)'
;MNRIFWVVAMAALLGTSAQAFDLTGDWDADGANIYIRQVNDTIWWYAENSAEDPAWTSVAFGTIEGNTVNVTWVDVPKGNATKMGTVVLNVTSEDELQLVDQTGGFGGEDWEQLKLMRINSGF
;
A
#
# COMPACT_ATOMS: atom_id res chain seq x y z
N MET A 1 48.70 -14.65 -41.81
CA MET A 1 47.27 -14.94 -42.07
C MET A 1 46.59 -15.30 -40.75
N ASN A 2 45.59 -14.49 -40.40
CA ASN A 2 44.53 -14.55 -39.38
C ASN A 2 44.78 -15.19 -38.00
N ARG A 3 44.84 -14.33 -36.97
CA ARG A 3 44.52 -14.67 -35.58
C ARG A 3 43.06 -14.30 -35.34
N ILE A 4 42.19 -15.30 -35.13
CA ILE A 4 40.79 -15.11 -34.79
C ILE A 4 40.70 -14.98 -33.26
N PHE A 5 40.26 -13.82 -32.78
CA PHE A 5 39.89 -13.61 -31.38
C PHE A 5 38.37 -13.77 -31.26
N TRP A 6 37.92 -14.78 -30.52
CA TRP A 6 36.53 -14.86 -30.07
C TRP A 6 36.40 -14.01 -28.81
N VAL A 7 35.71 -12.89 -28.89
CA VAL A 7 35.26 -12.14 -27.71
C VAL A 7 33.90 -12.71 -27.32
N VAL A 8 33.86 -13.43 -26.20
CA VAL A 8 32.59 -13.76 -25.52
C VAL A 8 32.18 -12.51 -24.76
N ALA A 9 31.16 -11.80 -25.27
CA ALA A 9 30.50 -10.74 -24.52
C ALA A 9 29.59 -11.39 -23.48
N MET A 10 30.08 -11.50 -22.24
CA MET A 10 29.24 -11.85 -21.10
C MET A 10 28.43 -10.60 -20.73
N ALA A 11 27.20 -10.50 -21.21
CA ALA A 11 26.27 -9.49 -20.74
C ALA A 11 25.85 -9.86 -19.31
N ALA A 12 26.45 -9.20 -18.31
CA ALA A 12 25.93 -9.23 -16.95
C ALA A 12 24.61 -8.44 -16.95
N LEU A 13 23.48 -9.15 -16.97
CA LEU A 13 22.19 -8.56 -16.61
C LEU A 13 22.31 -8.20 -15.12
N LEU A 14 22.54 -6.93 -14.82
CA LEU A 14 22.38 -6.40 -13.47
C LEU A 14 20.87 -6.45 -13.19
N GLY A 15 20.39 -7.56 -12.66
CA GLY A 15 19.05 -7.64 -12.11
C GLY A 15 18.97 -6.67 -10.95
N THR A 16 18.27 -5.55 -11.15
CA THR A 16 17.83 -4.72 -10.03
C THR A 16 16.92 -5.60 -9.18
N SER A 17 17.39 -6.02 -8.00
CA SER A 17 16.48 -6.61 -7.02
C SER A 17 15.42 -5.55 -6.71
N ALA A 18 14.19 -5.76 -7.17
CA ALA A 18 13.07 -4.98 -6.70
C ALA A 18 13.01 -5.17 -5.18
N GLN A 19 12.96 -4.07 -4.43
CA GLN A 19 12.77 -4.15 -3.00
C GLN A 19 11.39 -4.72 -2.76
N ALA A 20 11.32 -5.90 -2.15
CA ALA A 20 10.06 -6.51 -1.77
C ALA A 20 9.71 -6.03 -0.36
N PHE A 21 8.60 -5.31 -0.24
CA PHE A 21 8.03 -4.94 1.05
C PHE A 21 7.08 -6.03 1.54
N ASP A 22 7.04 -6.25 2.86
CA ASP A 22 5.93 -6.95 3.51
C ASP A 22 5.12 -5.94 4.31
N LEU A 23 3.98 -5.51 3.77
CA LEU A 23 3.10 -4.52 4.37
C LEU A 23 2.09 -5.11 5.36
N THR A 24 2.13 -6.42 5.62
CA THR A 24 1.21 -7.07 6.57
C THR A 24 1.39 -6.51 7.97
N GLY A 25 0.31 -6.02 8.57
CA GLY A 25 0.35 -5.48 9.92
C GLY A 25 -0.79 -4.52 10.26
N ASP A 26 -0.65 -3.92 11.44
CA ASP A 26 -1.52 -2.88 11.96
C ASP A 26 -0.90 -1.51 11.67
N TRP A 27 -1.73 -0.56 11.27
CA TRP A 27 -1.34 0.77 10.83
C TRP A 27 -2.26 1.83 11.43
N ASP A 28 -1.71 3.01 11.69
CA ASP A 28 -2.44 4.22 12.05
C ASP A 28 -2.47 5.19 10.88
N ALA A 29 -3.61 5.84 10.66
CA ALA A 29 -3.71 7.01 9.80
C ALA A 29 -4.60 8.07 10.46
N ASP A 30 -3.97 9.06 11.09
CA ASP A 30 -4.67 10.15 11.77
C ASP A 30 -5.70 9.65 12.81
N GLY A 31 -5.29 8.65 13.60
CA GLY A 31 -6.13 8.03 14.62
C GLY A 31 -7.14 6.99 14.11
N ALA A 32 -7.17 6.72 12.80
CA ALA A 32 -7.89 5.57 12.26
C ALA A 32 -7.01 4.31 12.27
N ASN A 33 -7.62 3.17 12.60
CA ASN A 33 -6.94 1.88 12.55
C ASN A 33 -7.08 1.29 11.15
N ILE A 34 -5.97 0.82 10.59
CA ILE A 34 -5.92 0.17 9.28
C ILE A 34 -5.16 -1.14 9.42
N TYR A 35 -5.77 -2.23 8.98
CA TYR A 35 -5.22 -3.58 9.06
C TYR A 35 -4.91 -4.05 7.66
N ILE A 36 -3.63 -4.05 7.28
CA ILE A 36 -3.18 -4.40 5.94
C ILE A 36 -2.78 -5.87 5.93
N ARG A 37 -3.26 -6.59 4.91
CA ARG A 37 -2.87 -7.95 4.60
C ARG A 37 -2.32 -8.01 3.18
N GLN A 38 -1.03 -8.27 3.07
CA GLN A 38 -0.38 -8.52 1.80
C GLN A 38 -0.28 -10.02 1.53
N VAL A 39 -0.63 -10.44 0.31
CA VAL A 39 -0.43 -11.81 -0.19
C VAL A 39 0.17 -11.70 -1.59
N ASN A 40 1.46 -11.99 -1.72
CA ASN A 40 2.25 -11.64 -2.91
C ASN A 40 2.09 -10.14 -3.22
N ASP A 41 1.70 -9.80 -4.44
CA ASP A 41 1.48 -8.42 -4.88
C ASP A 41 0.04 -7.94 -4.62
N THR A 42 -0.79 -8.73 -3.94
CA THR A 42 -2.18 -8.38 -3.63
C THR A 42 -2.29 -7.76 -2.24
N ILE A 43 -3.02 -6.65 -2.15
CA ILE A 43 -3.32 -5.95 -0.90
C ILE A 43 -4.80 -6.10 -0.59
N TRP A 44 -5.07 -6.46 0.66
CA TRP A 44 -6.37 -6.34 1.29
C TRP A 44 -6.21 -5.44 2.51
N TRP A 45 -7.22 -4.63 2.81
CA TRP A 45 -7.27 -4.02 4.14
C TRP A 45 -8.68 -3.94 4.70
N TYR A 46 -8.74 -3.76 6.00
CA TYR A 46 -9.89 -3.28 6.75
C TYR A 46 -9.48 -2.00 7.48
N ALA A 47 -10.34 -0.99 7.51
CA ALA A 47 -10.09 0.26 8.21
C ALA A 47 -11.31 0.72 9.02
N GLU A 48 -11.07 1.37 10.15
CA GLU A 48 -12.12 1.92 11.02
C GLU A 48 -11.65 3.14 11.82
N ASN A 49 -12.55 4.08 12.09
CA ASN A 49 -12.23 5.23 12.95
C ASN A 49 -12.44 4.98 14.45
N SER A 50 -13.01 3.85 14.85
CA SER A 50 -13.20 3.44 16.24
C SER A 50 -13.52 1.95 16.33
N ALA A 51 -13.11 1.28 17.40
CA ALA A 51 -13.32 -0.15 17.57
C ALA A 51 -14.78 -0.52 17.94
N GLU A 52 -15.42 0.27 18.82
CA GLU A 52 -16.71 -0.07 19.42
C GLU A 52 -17.91 0.44 18.61
N ASP A 53 -17.90 1.71 18.20
CA ASP A 53 -18.97 2.35 17.45
C ASP A 53 -18.39 3.26 16.35
N PRO A 54 -17.85 2.67 15.27
CA PRO A 54 -17.25 3.44 14.19
C PRO A 54 -18.30 4.25 13.44
N ALA A 55 -18.00 5.52 13.18
CA ALA A 55 -18.79 6.34 12.26
C ALA A 55 -18.67 5.80 10.83
N TRP A 56 -17.51 5.24 10.48
CA TRP A 56 -17.24 4.59 9.21
C TRP A 56 -16.28 3.42 9.39
N THR A 57 -16.45 2.43 8.52
CA THR A 57 -15.54 1.31 8.37
C THR A 57 -15.44 1.00 6.90
N SER A 58 -14.25 0.68 6.40
CA SER A 58 -14.06 0.36 4.99
C SER A 58 -13.25 -0.92 4.80
N VAL A 59 -13.42 -1.52 3.64
CA VAL A 59 -12.56 -2.58 3.13
C VAL A 59 -11.95 -2.13 1.82
N ALA A 60 -10.76 -2.62 1.52
CA ALA A 60 -10.14 -2.40 0.22
C ALA A 60 -9.47 -3.64 -0.34
N PHE A 61 -9.30 -3.59 -1.66
CA PHE A 61 -8.62 -4.59 -2.45
C PHE A 61 -7.80 -3.89 -3.55
N GLY A 62 -6.61 -4.41 -3.80
CA GLY A 62 -5.78 -3.92 -4.89
C GLY A 62 -4.41 -4.58 -4.95
N THR A 63 -3.42 -3.86 -5.44
CA THR A 63 -2.08 -4.39 -5.70
C THR A 63 -0.97 -3.47 -5.21
N ILE A 64 0.21 -4.06 -5.03
CA ILE A 64 1.47 -3.36 -4.86
C ILE A 64 2.39 -3.66 -6.05
N GLU A 65 2.95 -2.61 -6.65
CA GLU A 65 3.94 -2.72 -7.73
C GLU A 65 5.13 -1.79 -7.42
N GLY A 66 6.29 -2.38 -7.14
CA GLY A 66 7.45 -1.62 -6.65
C GLY A 66 7.12 -0.92 -5.32
N ASN A 67 7.09 0.41 -5.34
CA ASN A 67 6.77 1.23 -4.18
C ASN A 67 5.36 1.81 -4.25
N THR A 68 4.49 1.37 -5.16
CA THR A 68 3.17 1.96 -5.31
C THR A 68 2.10 0.94 -4.94
N VAL A 69 1.26 1.30 -3.97
CA VAL A 69 0.05 0.55 -3.61
C VAL A 69 -1.14 1.23 -4.25
N ASN A 70 -1.90 0.50 -5.06
CA ASN A 70 -3.14 0.96 -5.67
C ASN A 70 -4.29 0.11 -5.13
N VAL A 71 -5.28 0.73 -4.49
CA VAL A 71 -6.45 0.01 -3.98
C VAL A 71 -7.76 0.70 -4.34
N THR A 72 -8.80 -0.10 -4.50
CA THR A 72 -10.20 0.35 -4.49
C THR A 72 -10.78 0.05 -3.13
N TRP A 73 -11.49 1.01 -2.54
CA TRP A 73 -12.08 0.90 -1.21
C TRP A 73 -13.57 1.22 -1.22
N VAL A 74 -14.30 0.67 -0.25
CA VAL A 74 -15.73 0.91 -0.04
C VAL A 74 -16.08 0.81 1.44
N ASP A 75 -16.94 1.70 1.91
CA ASP A 75 -17.50 1.64 3.26
C ASP A 75 -18.43 0.42 3.41
N VAL A 76 -18.39 -0.23 4.58
CA VAL A 76 -19.20 -1.40 4.93
C VAL A 76 -20.11 -1.14 6.13
N PRO A 77 -21.20 -1.90 6.33
CA PRO A 77 -22.28 -1.57 7.27
C PRO A 77 -21.95 -1.75 8.76
N LYS A 78 -20.68 -1.78 9.16
CA LYS A 78 -20.30 -1.68 10.58
C LYS A 78 -20.37 -0.23 11.06
N GLY A 79 -20.15 0.74 10.18
CA GLY A 79 -20.46 2.16 10.39
C GLY A 79 -21.66 2.65 9.55
N ASN A 80 -21.89 3.97 9.52
CA ASN A 80 -23.03 4.59 8.83
C ASN A 80 -22.66 5.29 7.51
N ALA A 81 -21.36 5.40 7.20
CA ALA A 81 -20.90 5.97 5.94
C ALA A 81 -21.13 5.03 4.75
N THR A 82 -21.18 5.58 3.54
CA THR A 82 -21.48 4.86 2.29
C THR A 82 -20.58 5.31 1.14
N LYS A 83 -19.38 5.80 1.45
CA LYS A 83 -18.42 6.30 0.47
C LYS A 83 -17.64 5.14 -0.15
N MET A 84 -17.01 5.43 -1.29
CA MET A 84 -16.14 4.51 -2.00
C MET A 84 -15.19 5.31 -2.89
N GLY A 85 -14.10 4.69 -3.30
CA GLY A 85 -13.15 5.33 -4.20
C GLY A 85 -11.88 4.50 -4.39
N THR A 86 -10.83 5.22 -4.75
CA THR A 86 -9.51 4.69 -5.00
C THR A 86 -8.50 5.40 -4.11
N VAL A 87 -7.42 4.70 -3.77
CA VAL A 87 -6.28 5.25 -3.03
C VAL A 87 -5.01 4.78 -3.71
N VAL A 88 -4.08 5.72 -3.90
CA VAL A 88 -2.73 5.46 -4.35
C VAL A 88 -1.78 5.87 -3.23
N LEU A 89 -1.00 4.92 -2.72
CA LEU A 89 0.02 5.17 -1.71
C LEU A 89 1.41 4.92 -2.30
N ASN A 90 2.38 5.73 -1.87
CA ASN A 90 3.79 5.49 -2.08
C ASN A 90 4.40 4.87 -0.81
N VAL A 91 5.07 3.73 -0.96
CA VAL A 91 5.83 3.07 0.10
C VAL A 91 7.16 3.82 0.25
N THR A 92 7.25 4.65 1.29
CA THR A 92 8.47 5.42 1.61
C THR A 92 9.43 4.60 2.46
N SER A 93 8.90 3.68 3.28
CA SER A 93 9.65 2.66 4.02
C SER A 93 8.75 1.46 4.35
N GLU A 94 9.30 0.40 4.96
CA GLU A 94 8.47 -0.70 5.47
C GLU A 94 7.45 -0.23 6.52
N ASP A 95 7.67 0.90 7.19
CA ASP A 95 6.83 1.39 8.29
C ASP A 95 6.07 2.68 7.98
N GLU A 96 6.15 3.17 6.73
CA GLU A 96 5.51 4.42 6.31
C GLU A 96 4.98 4.30 4.87
N LEU A 97 3.68 4.57 4.70
CA LEU A 97 3.03 4.76 3.40
C LEU A 97 2.51 6.19 3.31
N GLN A 98 2.83 6.89 2.23
CA GLN A 98 2.35 8.24 1.98
C GLN A 98 1.19 8.22 0.99
N LEU A 99 0.09 8.91 1.30
CA LEU A 99 -1.01 9.10 0.36
C LEU A 99 -0.58 10.03 -0.78
N VAL A 100 -0.78 9.59 -2.02
CA VAL A 100 -0.36 10.29 -3.24
C VAL A 100 -1.56 10.76 -4.06
N ASP A 101 -2.61 9.94 -4.12
CA ASP A 101 -3.84 10.28 -4.82
C ASP A 101 -5.03 9.57 -4.18
N GLN A 102 -6.21 10.17 -4.26
CA GLN A 102 -7.44 9.59 -3.74
C GLN A 102 -8.69 10.07 -4.47
N THR A 103 -9.70 9.22 -4.43
CA THR A 103 -11.08 9.59 -4.74
C THR A 103 -12.01 9.18 -3.60
N GLY A 104 -13.22 9.75 -3.57
CA GLY A 104 -14.22 9.43 -2.55
C GLY A 104 -14.04 10.18 -1.22
N GLY A 105 -13.00 11.00 -1.09
CA GLY A 105 -12.71 11.78 0.13
C GLY A 105 -11.98 10.96 1.19
N PHE A 106 -11.15 10.00 0.78
CA PHE A 106 -10.27 9.27 1.67
C PHE A 106 -9.24 10.25 2.28
N GLY A 107 -9.04 10.19 3.60
CA GLY A 107 -8.09 11.07 4.30
C GLY A 107 -8.60 12.48 4.62
N GLY A 108 -9.83 12.83 4.26
CA GLY A 108 -10.41 14.14 4.60
C GLY A 108 -9.85 15.31 3.78
N GLU A 109 -9.93 16.52 4.34
CA GLU A 109 -9.54 17.76 3.63
C GLU A 109 -8.03 17.89 3.45
N ASP A 110 -7.24 17.44 4.44
CA ASP A 110 -5.76 17.54 4.46
C ASP A 110 -5.07 16.25 3.97
N TRP A 111 -5.74 15.49 3.10
CA TRP A 111 -5.28 14.17 2.65
C TRP A 111 -3.87 14.18 2.03
N GLU A 112 -3.45 15.30 1.45
CA GLU A 112 -2.14 15.49 0.80
C GLU A 112 -0.95 15.28 1.75
N GLN A 113 -1.20 15.39 3.07
CA GLN A 113 -0.20 15.17 4.11
C GLN A 113 -0.40 13.82 4.83
N LEU A 114 -1.44 13.07 4.48
CA LEU A 114 -1.79 11.83 5.17
C LEU A 114 -0.70 10.78 4.96
N LYS A 115 -0.30 10.19 6.07
CA LYS A 115 0.59 9.03 6.11
C LYS A 115 -0.07 7.93 6.91
N LEU A 116 0.17 6.69 6.47
CA LEU A 116 -0.07 5.50 7.25
C LEU A 116 1.23 5.12 7.93
N MET A 117 1.21 5.02 9.26
CA MET A 117 2.37 4.65 10.07
C MET A 117 2.15 3.26 10.64
N ARG A 118 3.15 2.38 10.52
CA ARG A 118 3.02 1.03 11.06
C ARG A 118 3.04 1.05 12.58
N ILE A 119 2.11 0.31 13.18
CA ILE A 119 2.04 0.06 14.62
C ILE A 119 2.70 -1.29 14.93
N ASN A 120 2.26 -2.36 14.25
CA ASN A 120 2.77 -3.72 14.40
C ASN A 120 3.00 -4.35 13.03
N SER A 121 4.01 -5.21 12.91
CA SER A 121 4.23 -6.05 11.73
C SER A 121 3.70 -7.47 11.94
N GLY A 122 3.18 -8.09 10.88
CA GLY A 122 2.66 -9.45 10.93
C GLY A 122 1.22 -9.54 11.44
N PHE A 123 0.92 -10.64 12.14
CA PHE A 123 -0.40 -10.98 12.69
C PHE A 123 -0.39 -10.97 14.22
#